data_AF-A0A813REI0-F1
#
_entry.id   AF-A0A813REI0-F1
#
_cell.length_a   1.000
_cell.length_b   1.000
_cell.length_c   1.000
_cell.angle_alpha   90.00
_cell.angle_beta   90.00
_cell.angle_gamma   90.00
#
_symmetry.space_group_name_H-M   'P 1'
#
loop_
_entity.id
_entity.type
_entity.pdbx_description
1 polymer ?
#
loop_
_entity_poly.entity_id
_entity_poly.type
_entity_poly.pdbx_seq_one_letter_code
_entity_poly.pdbx_strand_id
1 'polypeptide(L)'
;MSDKQRPSIALSIGLKGVAAASKFKGLLNQPSLSSFSNPEDAKEERIEIQNLLRLEDLEKLRSEAFSGNKSLSKDQFISFLRQTLPRGSNRDYDELFEAVDVTKEGRISWDNLAEYIVLKLTDSDDRQKATTIPSWKGGKSIKNIHRDSIKRIQHMDSFGRYISLSREGTICIYNDDMQVYKDLSAPTENCKLRDLWITDFVFMSNNNKIALAYTSKEIIIFDMSSKLELNLSYRLVGMEGTPFCLDYWFDPENPDDAILSWGDVKGNVHAIFFNSAKIALIERPAQKTTNAEYTTVQLADIANGNYKNASYATYHAHGEWTRKVKYVEHLECFVSCSTDAKTALVFAWLEKSGLTVRNPNIVRDRSNYSIRVRRLREGRNTVYIEQGVNSFDYSRNFNLIATAGANYQVRLWNPFVLSKPNGTLIGHMRSVLFVQFIHSRGQVISFSKDKILRIWDVQLQICLQRLANIFPRGPEGKK
;
A
#
# COMPACT_ATOMS: atom_id res chain seq x y z
N MET A 1 -7.28 -33.14 -33.43
CA MET A 1 -6.06 -33.86 -33.86
C MET A 1 -4.87 -33.07 -33.37
N SER A 2 -3.96 -33.77 -32.68
CA SER A 2 -2.60 -33.38 -32.25
C SER A 2 -2.37 -31.97 -31.66
N ASP A 3 -2.57 -31.87 -30.35
CA ASP A 3 -1.80 -30.93 -29.49
C ASP A 3 -1.24 -31.70 -28.28
N LYS A 4 -0.61 -32.85 -28.57
CA LYS A 4 0.14 -33.63 -27.60
C LYS A 4 1.63 -33.32 -27.74
N GLN A 5 2.23 -32.96 -26.61
CA GLN A 5 3.66 -32.91 -26.32
C GLN A 5 4.44 -31.71 -26.90
N ARG A 6 4.36 -30.58 -26.19
CA ARG A 6 5.58 -29.82 -25.86
C ARG A 6 5.80 -29.94 -24.36
N PRO A 7 6.91 -30.54 -23.88
CA PRO A 7 7.23 -30.49 -22.46
C PRO A 7 7.43 -29.02 -22.07
N SER A 8 6.85 -28.62 -20.94
CA SER A 8 7.04 -27.28 -20.39
C SER A 8 8.51 -27.09 -20.05
N ILE A 9 9.19 -26.23 -20.81
CA ILE A 9 10.62 -25.85 -20.64
C ILE A 9 10.92 -25.36 -19.20
N ALA A 10 9.90 -24.91 -18.47
CA ALA A 10 9.99 -24.58 -17.04
C ALA A 10 10.42 -25.76 -16.15
N LEU A 11 9.95 -26.97 -16.44
CA LEU A 11 10.32 -28.20 -15.73
C LEU A 11 11.76 -28.62 -16.07
N SER A 12 12.26 -28.27 -17.26
CA SER A 12 13.63 -28.56 -17.69
C SER A 12 14.67 -27.56 -17.18
N ILE A 13 14.32 -26.60 -16.31
CA ILE A 13 15.29 -25.71 -15.62
C ILE A 13 15.32 -25.95 -14.08
N GLY A 14 14.38 -26.73 -13.53
CA GLY A 14 14.39 -27.12 -12.11
C GLY A 14 13.88 -26.06 -11.13
N LEU A 15 13.30 -24.96 -11.65
CA LEU A 15 12.67 -23.94 -10.83
C LEU A 15 11.44 -24.54 -10.13
N LYS A 16 11.51 -24.68 -8.80
CA LYS A 16 10.36 -25.12 -7.99
C LYS A 16 9.29 -24.03 -7.98
N GLY A 17 8.33 -24.14 -8.90
CA GLY A 17 7.13 -23.30 -8.94
C GLY A 17 6.81 -22.75 -10.33
N VAL A 18 5.55 -22.93 -10.76
CA VAL A 18 5.04 -22.46 -12.06
C VAL A 18 5.17 -20.93 -12.21
N ALA A 19 5.02 -20.18 -11.11
CA ALA A 19 5.16 -18.72 -11.08
C ALA A 19 6.63 -18.26 -11.27
N ALA A 20 7.59 -18.95 -10.65
CA ALA A 20 9.02 -18.63 -10.76
C ALA A 20 9.53 -18.86 -12.19
N ALA A 21 9.11 -19.96 -12.83
CA ALA A 21 9.51 -20.28 -14.19
C ALA A 21 8.89 -19.38 -15.26
N SER A 22 7.63 -18.96 -15.08
CA SER A 22 6.98 -17.96 -15.94
C SER A 22 7.70 -16.59 -15.85
N LYS A 23 8.02 -16.16 -14.62
CA LYS A 23 8.77 -14.93 -14.36
C LYS A 23 10.18 -14.97 -14.96
N PHE A 24 10.89 -16.09 -14.82
CA PHE A 24 12.22 -16.30 -15.38
C PHE A 24 12.24 -16.21 -16.90
N LYS A 25 11.28 -16.85 -17.57
CA LYS A 25 11.14 -16.79 -19.04
C LYS A 25 10.78 -15.37 -19.52
N GLY A 26 10.00 -14.63 -18.75
CA GLY A 26 9.69 -13.22 -19.03
C GLY A 26 10.90 -12.29 -18.90
N LEU A 27 11.78 -12.53 -17.93
CA LEU A 27 13.00 -11.74 -17.69
C LEU A 27 14.05 -11.93 -18.80
N LEU A 28 14.21 -13.15 -19.34
CA LEU A 28 15.20 -13.45 -20.38
C LEU A 28 14.79 -13.02 -21.80
N ASN A 29 13.49 -12.82 -22.05
CA ASN A 29 12.97 -12.46 -23.37
C ASN A 29 12.85 -10.93 -23.58
N GLN A 30 13.34 -10.09 -22.67
CA GLN A 30 13.33 -8.65 -22.87
C GLN A 30 14.42 -8.23 -23.89
N PRO A 31 14.10 -7.36 -24.86
CA PRO A 31 15.09 -6.90 -25.83
C PRO A 31 16.16 -6.04 -25.15
N SER A 32 17.44 -6.32 -25.44
CA SER A 32 18.55 -5.45 -25.05
C SER A 32 18.43 -4.11 -25.78
N LEU A 33 18.25 -3.01 -25.04
CA LEU A 33 18.35 -1.66 -25.59
C LEU A 33 19.83 -1.33 -25.83
N SER A 34 20.35 -1.72 -27.00
CA SER A 34 21.61 -1.19 -27.51
C SER A 34 21.35 0.19 -28.13
N SER A 35 21.38 1.25 -27.32
CA SER A 35 21.59 2.61 -27.85
C SER A 35 22.01 3.61 -26.77
N PHE A 36 23.30 3.68 -26.49
CA PHE A 36 23.93 4.93 -26.06
C PHE A 36 25.22 5.14 -26.85
N SER A 37 25.26 6.29 -27.52
CA SER A 37 26.33 6.76 -28.39
C SER A 37 27.36 7.54 -27.58
N ASN A 38 28.47 6.89 -27.22
CA ASN A 38 29.75 7.56 -26.99
C ASN A 38 30.91 6.54 -27.00
N PRO A 39 31.94 6.70 -27.86
CA PRO A 39 33.01 5.71 -28.00
C PRO A 39 34.02 5.67 -26.85
N GLU A 40 33.94 6.60 -25.88
CA GLU A 40 34.82 6.59 -24.69
C GLU A 40 34.24 5.82 -23.50
N ASP A 41 32.91 5.66 -23.40
CA ASP A 41 32.25 4.84 -22.37
C ASP A 41 32.35 3.33 -22.66
N ALA A 42 32.78 2.95 -23.88
CA ALA A 42 32.89 1.56 -24.31
C ALA A 42 34.08 0.80 -23.69
N LYS A 43 34.96 1.47 -22.94
CA LYS A 43 36.15 0.85 -22.31
C LYS A 43 35.88 0.23 -20.94
N GLU A 44 34.75 0.51 -20.31
CA GLU A 44 34.30 -0.11 -19.05
C GLU A 44 32.93 -0.79 -19.19
N GLU A 45 32.65 -1.40 -20.34
CA GLU A 45 31.51 -2.33 -20.44
C GLU A 45 31.81 -3.60 -19.64
N ARG A 46 31.56 -3.56 -18.32
CA ARG A 46 31.30 -4.78 -17.55
C ARG A 46 30.13 -5.48 -18.23
N ILE A 47 30.40 -6.61 -18.86
CA ILE A 47 29.36 -7.37 -19.57
C ILE A 47 28.34 -7.84 -18.51
N GLU A 48 27.16 -7.22 -18.47
CA GLU A 48 26.08 -7.67 -17.60
C GLU A 48 25.68 -9.11 -17.99
N ILE A 49 25.34 -9.94 -17.01
CA ILE A 49 24.93 -11.35 -17.18
C ILE A 49 23.82 -11.50 -18.26
N GLN A 50 22.99 -10.47 -18.43
CA GLN A 50 21.96 -10.37 -19.48
C GLN A 50 22.51 -10.38 -20.91
N ASN A 51 23.71 -9.85 -21.12
CA ASN A 51 24.40 -9.84 -22.40
C ASN A 51 25.20 -11.14 -22.65
N LEU A 52 25.51 -11.87 -21.57
CA LEU A 52 26.32 -13.09 -21.60
C LEU A 52 25.51 -14.38 -21.79
N LEU A 53 24.29 -14.48 -21.28
CA LEU A 53 23.57 -15.76 -21.19
C LEU A 53 22.21 -15.72 -21.88
N ARG A 54 22.06 -16.50 -22.96
CA ARG A 54 20.73 -16.78 -23.54
C ARG A 54 20.08 -17.97 -22.84
N LEU A 55 18.76 -18.08 -22.99
CA LEU A 55 17.97 -19.24 -22.54
C LEU A 55 18.57 -20.57 -23.03
N GLU A 56 19.01 -20.60 -24.29
CA GLU A 56 19.63 -21.77 -24.91
C GLU A 56 20.97 -22.16 -24.27
N ASP A 57 21.76 -21.17 -23.82
CA ASP A 57 23.06 -21.41 -23.18
C ASP A 57 22.88 -21.97 -21.76
N LEU A 58 21.83 -21.54 -21.06
CA LEU A 58 21.47 -22.04 -19.73
C LEU A 58 20.96 -23.49 -19.76
N GLU A 59 20.18 -23.84 -20.78
CA GLU A 59 19.73 -25.23 -20.96
C GLU A 59 20.89 -26.17 -21.24
N LYS A 60 21.87 -25.75 -22.06
CA LYS A 60 23.11 -26.48 -22.31
C LYS A 60 23.97 -26.61 -21.06
N LEU A 61 24.16 -25.52 -20.30
CA LEU A 61 24.88 -25.57 -19.04
C LEU A 61 24.24 -26.58 -18.07
N ARG A 62 22.91 -26.60 -17.97
CA ARG A 62 22.21 -27.55 -17.11
C ARG A 62 22.37 -29.00 -17.59
N SER A 63 22.16 -29.25 -18.88
CA SER A 63 22.14 -30.60 -19.45
C SER A 63 23.52 -31.21 -19.63
N GLU A 64 24.56 -30.40 -19.86
CA GLU A 64 25.92 -30.88 -20.13
C GLU A 64 26.82 -30.79 -18.89
N ALA A 65 26.71 -29.71 -18.09
CA ALA A 65 27.61 -29.51 -16.95
C ALA A 65 27.05 -30.08 -15.63
N PHE A 66 25.71 -30.08 -15.44
CA PHE A 66 25.07 -30.44 -14.17
C PHE A 66 24.19 -31.70 -14.21
N SER A 67 24.07 -32.38 -15.35
CA SER A 67 23.23 -33.59 -15.48
C SER A 67 23.78 -34.84 -14.79
N GLY A 68 25.08 -34.88 -14.47
CA GLY A 68 25.75 -35.98 -13.77
C GLY A 68 26.51 -35.58 -12.51
N ASN A 69 26.88 -34.30 -12.35
CA ASN A 69 27.63 -33.79 -11.20
C ASN A 69 26.74 -32.93 -10.31
N LYS A 70 26.57 -33.31 -9.04
CA LYS A 70 25.82 -32.50 -8.05
C LYS A 70 26.49 -31.15 -7.76
N SER A 71 27.81 -31.04 -7.97
CA SER A 71 28.57 -29.81 -7.83
C SER A 71 29.82 -29.81 -8.70
N LEU A 72 30.20 -28.64 -9.21
CA LEU A 72 31.38 -28.41 -10.06
C LEU A 72 32.44 -27.62 -9.31
N SER A 73 33.71 -28.00 -9.48
CA SER A 73 34.85 -27.19 -9.02
C SER A 73 35.10 -25.99 -9.93
N LYS A 74 35.89 -25.01 -9.48
CA LYS A 74 36.21 -23.79 -10.23
C LYS A 74 36.73 -24.06 -11.64
N ASP A 75 37.74 -24.92 -11.77
CA ASP A 75 38.34 -25.24 -13.08
C ASP A 75 37.36 -25.94 -14.01
N GLN A 76 36.55 -26.87 -13.48
CA GLN A 76 35.51 -27.56 -14.24
C GLN A 76 34.46 -26.56 -14.74
N PHE A 77 33.95 -25.70 -13.85
CA PHE A 77 32.94 -24.71 -14.19
C PHE A 77 33.42 -23.75 -15.28
N ILE A 78 34.64 -23.21 -15.16
CA ILE A 78 35.22 -22.31 -16.16
C ILE A 78 35.44 -23.04 -17.49
N SER A 79 35.89 -24.30 -17.48
CA SER A 79 36.07 -25.08 -18.70
C SER A 79 34.75 -25.31 -19.45
N PHE A 80 33.65 -25.54 -18.74
CA PHE A 80 32.31 -25.67 -19.33
C PHE A 80 31.81 -24.33 -19.85
N LEU A 81 31.96 -23.24 -19.09
CA LEU A 81 31.56 -21.91 -19.57
C LEU A 81 32.31 -21.49 -20.82
N ARG A 82 33.61 -21.83 -20.96
CA ARG A 82 34.36 -21.60 -22.20
C ARG A 82 33.79 -22.35 -23.40
N GLN A 83 33.29 -23.57 -23.19
CA GLN A 83 32.71 -24.38 -24.27
C GLN A 83 31.32 -23.88 -24.66
N THR A 84 30.50 -23.48 -23.68
CA THR A 84 29.11 -23.08 -23.93
C THR A 84 28.98 -21.60 -24.32
N LEU A 85 29.83 -20.73 -23.78
CA LEU A 85 29.76 -19.28 -23.96
C LEU A 85 31.09 -18.74 -24.52
N PRO A 86 31.31 -18.69 -25.85
CA PRO A 86 32.57 -18.19 -26.41
C PRO A 86 32.79 -16.66 -26.29
N ARG A 87 31.92 -15.93 -25.56
CA ARG A 87 31.89 -14.46 -25.50
C ARG A 87 32.47 -13.84 -24.23
N GLY A 88 32.74 -14.63 -23.18
CA GLY A 88 33.26 -14.12 -21.91
C GLY A 88 34.79 -14.23 -21.83
N SER A 89 35.42 -13.33 -21.06
CA SER A 89 36.84 -13.45 -20.73
C SER A 89 37.05 -14.38 -19.52
N ASN A 90 38.26 -14.91 -19.36
CA ASN A 90 38.59 -15.76 -18.19
C ASN A 90 38.35 -15.05 -16.86
N ARG A 91 38.63 -13.74 -16.82
CA ARG A 91 38.38 -12.91 -15.65
C ARG A 91 36.89 -12.83 -15.30
N ASP A 92 36.02 -12.75 -16.31
CA ASP A 92 34.57 -12.68 -16.08
C ASP A 92 34.02 -13.98 -15.50
N TYR A 93 34.55 -15.14 -15.93
CA TYR A 93 34.16 -16.44 -15.38
C TYR A 93 34.68 -16.67 -13.96
N ASP A 94 35.88 -16.18 -13.66
CA ASP A 94 36.43 -16.19 -12.31
C ASP A 94 35.56 -15.34 -11.36
N GLU A 95 35.22 -14.12 -11.76
CA GLU A 95 34.34 -13.23 -11.00
C GLU A 95 32.93 -13.82 -10.83
N LEU A 96 32.40 -14.50 -11.86
CA LEU A 96 31.11 -15.20 -11.78
C LEU A 96 31.14 -16.37 -10.80
N PHE A 97 32.19 -17.18 -10.81
CA PHE A 97 32.34 -18.30 -9.88
C PHE A 97 32.38 -17.80 -8.44
N GLU A 98 33.19 -16.77 -8.16
CA GLU A 98 33.30 -16.18 -6.82
C GLU A 98 32.00 -15.51 -6.36
N ALA A 99 31.23 -14.93 -7.28
CA ALA A 99 29.96 -14.32 -6.94
C ALA A 99 28.84 -15.34 -6.63
N VAL A 100 28.93 -16.56 -7.17
CA VAL A 100 27.97 -17.65 -6.93
C VAL A 100 28.39 -18.49 -5.71
N ASP A 101 29.68 -18.72 -5.49
CA ASP A 101 30.22 -19.44 -4.32
C ASP A 101 30.31 -18.53 -3.07
N VAL A 102 29.15 -18.06 -2.59
CA VAL A 102 29.06 -17.18 -1.42
C VAL A 102 29.58 -17.87 -0.14
N THR A 103 29.45 -19.20 -0.05
CA THR A 103 29.89 -19.99 1.11
C THR A 103 31.39 -20.33 1.09
N LYS A 104 32.10 -20.00 0.00
CA LYS A 104 33.53 -20.30 -0.21
C LYS A 104 33.86 -21.78 -0.07
N GLU A 105 32.96 -22.65 -0.50
CA GLU A 105 33.15 -24.09 -0.46
C GLU A 105 34.02 -24.60 -1.62
N GLY A 106 34.33 -23.73 -2.60
CA GLY A 106 35.12 -24.06 -3.77
C GLY A 106 34.37 -24.93 -4.77
N ARG A 107 33.06 -25.12 -4.58
CA ARG A 107 32.17 -25.93 -5.44
C ARG A 107 30.81 -25.27 -5.58
N ILE A 108 30.25 -25.33 -6.79
CA ILE A 108 28.97 -24.70 -7.12
C ILE A 108 27.98 -25.76 -7.62
N SER A 109 26.75 -25.71 -7.13
CA SER A 109 25.62 -26.51 -7.64
C SER A 109 24.79 -25.72 -8.67
N TRP A 110 23.96 -26.42 -9.43
CA TRP A 110 23.01 -25.76 -10.33
C TRP A 110 22.05 -24.84 -9.59
N ASP A 111 21.61 -25.24 -8.39
CA ASP A 111 20.67 -24.46 -7.58
C ASP A 111 21.30 -23.13 -7.16
N ASN A 112 22.57 -23.13 -6.75
CA ASN A 112 23.31 -21.91 -6.38
C ASN A 112 23.43 -20.95 -7.58
N LEU A 113 23.78 -21.49 -8.77
CA LEU A 113 23.90 -20.71 -9.99
C LEU A 113 22.55 -20.14 -10.45
N ALA A 114 21.50 -20.96 -10.41
CA ALA A 114 20.15 -20.54 -10.78
C ALA A 114 19.61 -19.45 -9.85
N GLU A 115 19.82 -19.58 -8.55
CA GLU A 115 19.44 -18.57 -7.55
C GLU A 115 20.15 -17.24 -7.80
N TYR A 116 21.48 -17.28 -8.02
CA TYR A 116 22.26 -16.10 -8.34
C TYR A 116 21.79 -15.40 -9.62
N ILE A 117 21.52 -16.15 -10.69
CA ILE A 117 21.04 -15.59 -11.96
C ILE A 117 19.65 -14.97 -11.78
N VAL A 118 18.73 -15.64 -11.10
CA VAL A 118 17.39 -15.11 -10.81
C VAL A 118 17.48 -13.81 -10.01
N LEU A 119 18.34 -13.76 -8.99
CA LEU A 119 18.58 -12.57 -8.19
C LEU A 119 19.09 -11.41 -9.05
N LYS A 120 20.13 -11.64 -9.85
CA LYS A 120 20.72 -10.60 -10.72
C LYS A 120 19.77 -10.10 -11.80
N LEU A 121 18.99 -10.97 -12.42
CA LEU A 121 17.98 -10.59 -13.40
C LEU A 121 16.85 -9.77 -12.76
N THR A 122 16.43 -10.15 -11.55
CA THR A 122 15.40 -9.41 -10.80
C THR A 122 15.91 -8.03 -10.40
N ASP A 123 17.14 -7.93 -9.86
CA ASP A 123 17.76 -6.65 -9.50
C ASP A 123 17.88 -5.71 -10.70
N SER A 124 18.24 -6.23 -11.88
CA SER A 124 18.36 -5.43 -13.10
C SER A 124 16.99 -4.98 -13.63
N ASP A 125 15.99 -5.86 -13.69
CA ASP A 125 14.61 -5.49 -14.08
C ASP A 125 14.00 -4.46 -13.12
N ASP A 126 14.25 -4.58 -11.82
CA ASP A 126 13.80 -3.60 -10.83
C ASP A 126 14.52 -2.25 -11.01
N ARG A 127 15.84 -2.25 -11.31
CA ARG A 127 16.58 -1.03 -11.66
C ARG A 127 16.08 -0.38 -12.95
N GLN A 128 15.76 -1.18 -13.97
CA GLN A 128 15.22 -0.67 -15.24
C GLN A 128 13.83 -0.06 -15.02
N LYS A 129 12.94 -0.74 -14.28
CA LYS A 129 11.63 -0.19 -13.91
C LYS A 129 11.73 1.10 -13.09
N ALA A 130 12.68 1.16 -12.16
CA ALA A 130 12.95 2.33 -11.33
C ALA A 130 13.41 3.53 -12.18
N THR A 131 14.32 3.30 -13.13
CA THR A 131 14.91 4.34 -13.99
C THR A 131 14.04 4.75 -15.18
N THR A 132 13.09 3.90 -15.62
CA THR A 132 12.15 4.29 -16.68
C THR A 132 11.24 5.44 -16.23
N ILE A 133 11.44 6.60 -16.85
CA ILE A 133 10.60 7.78 -16.63
C ILE A 133 9.21 7.46 -17.19
N PRO A 134 8.13 7.53 -16.39
CA PRO A 134 6.79 7.31 -16.90
C PRO A 134 6.46 8.35 -17.99
N SER A 135 6.19 7.89 -19.22
CA SER A 135 5.64 8.74 -20.27
C SER A 135 4.15 8.97 -20.00
N TRP A 136 3.82 10.01 -19.23
CA TRP A 136 2.43 10.37 -18.98
C TRP A 136 1.79 10.86 -20.27
N LYS A 137 0.66 10.25 -20.65
CA LYS A 137 -0.22 10.81 -21.68
C LYS A 137 -0.72 12.17 -21.20
N GLY A 138 -1.02 13.08 -22.13
CA GLY A 138 -1.58 14.39 -21.80
C GLY A 138 -2.78 14.27 -20.84
N GLY A 139 -2.86 15.18 -19.86
CA GLY A 139 -3.90 15.14 -18.85
C GLY A 139 -5.30 15.20 -19.48
N LYS A 140 -6.15 14.23 -19.15
CA LYS A 140 -7.56 14.22 -19.55
C LYS A 140 -8.36 15.01 -18.51
N SER A 141 -9.04 16.07 -18.94
CA SER A 141 -9.98 16.78 -18.07
C SER A 141 -11.22 15.91 -17.86
N ILE A 142 -11.54 15.64 -16.60
CA ILE A 142 -12.75 14.91 -16.21
C ILE A 142 -13.83 15.93 -15.86
N LYS A 143 -15.05 15.71 -16.34
CA LYS A 143 -16.20 16.56 -16.01
C LYS A 143 -16.43 16.50 -14.49
N ASN A 144 -16.22 17.62 -13.81
CA ASN A 144 -16.46 17.71 -12.37
C ASN A 144 -17.94 18.05 -12.11
N ILE A 145 -18.62 17.17 -11.36
CA ILE A 145 -20.00 17.39 -10.89
C ILE A 145 -20.02 18.03 -9.49
N HIS A 146 -18.92 17.88 -8.74
CA HIS A 146 -18.82 18.42 -7.39
C HIS A 146 -18.83 19.94 -7.40
N ARG A 147 -19.71 20.51 -6.58
CA ARG A 147 -19.83 21.97 -6.38
C ARG A 147 -18.88 22.51 -5.32
N ASP A 148 -18.36 21.63 -4.46
CA ASP A 148 -17.41 21.92 -3.40
C ASP A 148 -16.17 20.99 -3.52
N SER A 149 -15.19 21.24 -2.68
CA SER A 149 -13.97 20.48 -2.46
C SER A 149 -14.22 18.97 -2.31
N ILE A 150 -13.54 18.21 -3.16
CA ILE A 150 -13.46 16.76 -3.07
C ILE A 150 -12.59 16.41 -1.85
N LYS A 151 -13.13 15.63 -0.92
CA LYS A 151 -12.42 15.19 0.28
C LYS A 151 -11.51 14.00 0.02
N ARG A 152 -12.01 13.03 -0.75
CA ARG A 152 -11.29 11.80 -1.06
C ARG A 152 -11.78 11.21 -2.39
N ILE A 153 -10.91 10.43 -3.02
CA ILE A 153 -11.20 9.57 -4.16
C ILE A 153 -10.66 8.19 -3.81
N GLN A 154 -11.46 7.15 -4.03
CA GLN A 154 -11.09 5.76 -3.71
C GLN A 154 -11.52 4.83 -4.85
N HIS A 155 -10.74 3.79 -5.10
CA HIS A 155 -11.12 2.70 -6.00
C HIS A 155 -11.98 1.68 -5.24
N MET A 156 -13.08 1.25 -5.86
CA MET A 156 -14.00 0.24 -5.36
C MET A 156 -13.70 -1.08 -6.05
N ASP A 157 -12.83 -1.89 -5.44
CA ASP A 157 -12.38 -3.15 -6.04
C ASP A 157 -13.55 -4.09 -6.39
N SER A 158 -14.58 -4.14 -5.54
CA SER A 158 -15.77 -4.97 -5.73
C SER A 158 -16.60 -4.61 -6.96
N PHE A 159 -16.48 -3.37 -7.47
CA PHE A 159 -17.25 -2.86 -8.60
C PHE A 159 -16.40 -2.46 -9.81
N GLY A 160 -15.06 -2.43 -9.67
CA GLY A 160 -14.14 -1.91 -10.70
C GLY A 160 -14.45 -0.45 -11.05
N ARG A 161 -14.67 0.39 -10.04
CA ARG A 161 -15.12 1.79 -10.23
C ARG A 161 -14.42 2.72 -9.28
N TYR A 162 -14.38 4.01 -9.61
CA TYR A 162 -13.88 5.03 -8.69
C TYR A 162 -15.05 5.75 -8.03
N ILE A 163 -14.94 6.02 -6.73
CA ILE A 163 -15.89 6.83 -5.98
C ILE A 163 -15.18 8.09 -5.47
N SER A 164 -15.89 9.20 -5.55
CA SER A 164 -15.43 10.48 -5.03
C SER A 164 -16.51 11.12 -4.17
N LEU A 165 -16.08 11.84 -3.14
CA LEU A 165 -16.96 12.51 -2.21
C LEU A 165 -16.59 13.99 -2.09
N SER A 166 -17.58 14.86 -2.21
CA SER A 166 -17.53 16.28 -1.88
C SER A 166 -17.82 16.54 -0.40
N ARG A 167 -17.29 17.65 0.14
CA ARG A 167 -17.60 18.18 1.47
C ARG A 167 -19.11 18.32 1.75
N GLU A 168 -19.90 18.70 0.74
CA GLU A 168 -21.36 18.91 0.85
C GLU A 168 -22.16 17.60 0.78
N GLY A 169 -21.51 16.46 0.56
CA GLY A 169 -22.19 15.16 0.46
C GLY A 169 -22.54 14.70 -0.94
N THR A 170 -22.09 15.39 -2.00
CA THR A 170 -22.17 14.84 -3.35
C THR A 170 -21.21 13.67 -3.50
N ILE A 171 -21.74 12.49 -3.83
CA ILE A 171 -20.99 11.29 -4.15
C ILE A 171 -21.06 11.07 -5.66
N CYS A 172 -19.92 10.88 -6.30
CA CYS A 172 -19.87 10.60 -7.74
C CYS A 172 -19.08 9.32 -7.99
N ILE A 173 -19.69 8.41 -8.75
CA ILE A 173 -19.12 7.13 -9.15
C ILE A 173 -18.73 7.22 -10.62
N TYR A 174 -17.47 6.87 -10.92
CA TYR A 174 -16.90 6.86 -12.26
C TYR A 174 -16.69 5.43 -12.75
N ASN A 175 -16.80 5.25 -14.07
CA ASN A 175 -16.37 4.02 -14.74
C ASN A 175 -14.84 3.99 -14.97
N ASP A 176 -14.34 2.90 -15.54
CA ASP A 176 -12.91 2.71 -15.86
C ASP A 176 -12.35 3.81 -16.79
N ASP A 177 -13.17 4.38 -17.66
CA ASP A 177 -12.80 5.47 -18.57
C ASP A 177 -12.78 6.87 -17.92
N MET A 178 -13.00 6.93 -16.60
CA MET A 178 -13.14 8.15 -15.80
C MET A 178 -14.28 9.05 -16.26
N GLN A 179 -15.36 8.46 -16.76
CA GLN A 179 -16.63 9.12 -17.03
C GLN A 179 -17.60 8.89 -15.87
N VAL A 180 -18.45 9.87 -15.63
CA VAL A 180 -19.47 9.78 -14.58
C VAL A 180 -20.47 8.68 -14.95
N TYR A 181 -20.58 7.69 -14.08
CA TYR A 181 -21.56 6.62 -14.18
C TYR A 181 -22.82 6.95 -13.38
N LYS A 182 -22.67 7.43 -12.14
CA LYS A 182 -23.78 7.77 -11.25
C LYS A 182 -23.40 8.87 -10.27
N ASP A 183 -24.30 9.78 -10.03
CA ASP A 183 -24.24 10.76 -8.96
C ASP A 183 -25.28 10.45 -7.88
N LEU A 184 -24.88 10.66 -6.63
CA LEU A 184 -25.66 10.38 -5.44
C LEU A 184 -25.48 11.56 -4.48
N SER A 185 -26.46 11.77 -3.60
CA SER A 185 -26.30 12.66 -2.46
C SER A 185 -26.32 11.83 -1.19
N ALA A 186 -25.34 12.01 -0.31
CA ALA A 186 -25.40 11.44 1.03
C ALA A 186 -26.65 12.01 1.74
N PRO A 187 -27.47 11.17 2.38
CA PRO A 187 -28.64 11.65 3.09
C PRO A 187 -28.21 12.44 4.33
N THR A 188 -28.57 13.72 4.35
CA THR A 188 -28.51 14.59 5.52
C THR A 188 -29.90 14.70 6.11
N GLU A 189 -30.18 14.01 7.21
CA GLU A 189 -31.44 14.18 7.92
C GLU A 189 -31.45 15.53 8.67
N ASN A 190 -32.48 16.34 8.43
CA ASN A 190 -32.99 17.45 9.26
C ASN A 190 -32.04 18.57 9.75
N CYS A 191 -30.77 18.60 9.37
CA CYS A 191 -29.92 19.78 9.56
C CYS A 191 -29.95 20.66 8.31
N LYS A 192 -30.07 21.99 8.49
CA LYS A 192 -29.91 22.94 7.38
C LYS A 192 -28.56 22.65 6.73
N LEU A 193 -28.55 22.39 5.41
CA LEU A 193 -27.40 22.01 4.56
C LEU A 193 -26.13 22.86 4.73
N ARG A 194 -26.19 23.99 5.43
CA ARG A 194 -25.08 24.92 5.61
C ARG A 194 -24.09 24.54 6.73
N ASP A 195 -24.47 23.68 7.67
CA ASP A 195 -23.66 23.46 8.90
C ASP A 195 -23.15 22.02 9.10
N LEU A 196 -23.57 21.06 8.28
CA LEU A 196 -23.13 19.66 8.37
C LEU A 196 -22.16 19.34 7.21
N TRP A 197 -20.87 19.23 7.52
CA TRP A 197 -19.85 18.90 6.53
C TRP A 197 -19.35 17.49 6.70
N ILE A 198 -19.09 16.82 5.58
CA ILE A 198 -18.39 15.55 5.60
C ILE A 198 -16.89 15.82 5.63
N THR A 199 -16.23 15.25 6.63
CA THR A 199 -14.79 15.39 6.83
C THR A 199 -14.03 14.38 5.97
N ASP A 200 -14.51 13.14 5.92
CA ASP A 200 -13.88 12.06 5.16
C ASP A 200 -14.85 10.89 4.87
N PHE A 201 -14.44 9.96 4.01
CA PHE A 201 -15.12 8.67 3.84
C PHE A 201 -14.18 7.50 3.64
N VAL A 202 -14.71 6.28 3.79
CA VAL A 202 -14.01 5.06 3.38
C VAL A 202 -15.00 4.03 2.84
N PHE A 203 -14.67 3.43 1.70
CA PHE A 203 -15.35 2.26 1.15
C PHE A 203 -14.77 0.98 1.76
N MET A 204 -15.65 0.13 2.27
CA MET A 204 -15.37 -1.16 2.88
C MET A 204 -15.68 -2.26 1.86
N SER A 205 -14.64 -2.75 1.18
CA SER A 205 -14.80 -3.64 0.02
C SER A 205 -15.26 -5.06 0.35
N ASN A 206 -14.92 -5.58 1.52
CA ASN A 206 -15.33 -6.92 1.98
C ASN A 206 -16.84 -7.07 2.22
N ASN A 207 -17.54 -5.98 2.54
CA ASN A 207 -18.98 -6.00 2.84
C ASN A 207 -19.80 -4.95 2.04
N ASN A 208 -19.19 -4.29 1.06
CA ASN A 208 -19.80 -3.28 0.20
C ASN A 208 -20.47 -2.13 0.96
N LYS A 209 -19.87 -1.69 2.07
CA LYS A 209 -20.39 -0.58 2.87
C LYS A 209 -19.55 0.68 2.69
N ILE A 210 -20.14 1.83 2.96
CA ILE A 210 -19.46 3.14 2.94
C ILE A 210 -19.63 3.79 4.30
N ALA A 211 -18.53 4.16 4.94
CA ALA A 211 -18.55 4.98 6.16
C ALA A 211 -18.29 6.45 5.79
N LEU A 212 -19.14 7.35 6.28
CA LEU A 212 -19.05 8.80 6.14
C LEU A 212 -18.85 9.44 7.52
N ALA A 213 -17.82 10.26 7.68
CA ALA A 213 -17.54 11.00 8.91
C ALA A 213 -18.05 12.44 8.83
N TYR A 214 -18.79 12.89 9.83
CA TYR A 214 -19.42 14.22 9.83
C TYR A 214 -18.87 15.14 10.93
N THR A 215 -18.98 16.45 10.69
CA THR A 215 -18.63 17.48 11.68
C THR A 215 -19.46 17.42 12.96
N SER A 216 -20.66 16.83 12.89
CA SER A 216 -21.59 16.56 14.01
C SER A 216 -21.12 15.49 14.98
N LYS A 217 -19.89 14.98 14.85
CA LYS A 217 -19.32 13.92 15.71
C LYS A 217 -20.10 12.60 15.60
N GLU A 218 -20.50 12.28 14.37
CA GLU A 218 -21.10 10.99 14.02
C GLU A 218 -20.38 10.37 12.81
N ILE A 219 -20.34 9.04 12.77
CA ILE A 219 -19.93 8.27 11.60
C ILE A 219 -21.14 7.46 11.15
N ILE A 220 -21.56 7.67 9.90
CA ILE A 220 -22.72 7.01 9.34
C ILE A 220 -22.25 5.96 8.33
N ILE A 221 -22.75 4.73 8.47
CA ILE A 221 -22.41 3.61 7.62
C ILE A 221 -23.60 3.24 6.75
N PHE A 222 -23.40 3.27 5.44
CA PHE A 222 -24.36 2.91 4.41
C PHE A 222 -24.02 1.55 3.81
N ASP A 223 -25.04 0.76 3.50
CA ASP A 223 -24.95 -0.39 2.62
C ASP A 223 -25.08 0.07 1.17
N MET A 224 -24.14 -0.35 0.32
CA MET A 224 -24.23 -0.07 -1.10
C MET A 224 -24.88 -1.25 -1.82
N SER A 225 -26.09 -1.01 -2.34
CA SER A 225 -26.81 -2.03 -3.11
C SER A 225 -26.11 -2.32 -4.44
N SER A 226 -26.47 -3.42 -5.09
CA SER A 226 -26.00 -3.73 -6.46
C SER A 226 -26.37 -2.67 -7.50
N LYS A 227 -27.42 -1.88 -7.23
CA LYS A 227 -27.83 -0.72 -8.04
C LYS A 227 -27.05 0.55 -7.69
N LEU A 228 -26.07 0.48 -6.79
CA LEU A 228 -25.32 1.61 -6.25
C LEU A 228 -26.23 2.64 -5.58
N GLU A 229 -27.16 2.17 -4.76
CA GLU A 229 -27.99 3.01 -3.89
C GLU A 229 -27.47 2.88 -2.45
N LEU A 230 -27.59 3.95 -1.68
CA LEU A 230 -27.09 4.02 -0.31
C LEU A 230 -28.24 3.76 0.66
N ASN A 231 -28.18 2.64 1.37
CA ASN A 231 -29.15 2.30 2.41
C ASN A 231 -28.52 2.48 3.78
N LEU A 232 -29.09 3.34 4.61
CA LEU A 232 -28.56 3.61 5.94
C LEU A 232 -28.55 2.34 6.80
N SER A 233 -27.39 1.93 7.30
CA SER A 233 -27.24 0.72 8.12
C SER A 233 -26.98 1.03 9.58
N TYR A 234 -25.93 1.82 9.86
CA TYR A 234 -25.50 2.12 11.22
C TYR A 234 -25.20 3.61 11.39
N ARG A 235 -25.47 4.12 12.60
CA ARG A 235 -25.06 5.47 13.03
C ARG A 235 -24.23 5.35 14.30
N LEU A 236 -22.93 5.61 14.20
CA LEU A 236 -22.01 5.62 15.33
C LEU A 236 -22.00 7.01 15.98
N VAL A 237 -22.33 7.06 17.27
CA VAL A 237 -22.47 8.30 18.06
C VAL A 237 -21.73 8.21 19.39
N GLY A 238 -21.58 9.34 20.08
CA GLY A 238 -20.88 9.41 21.37
C GLY A 238 -19.38 9.68 21.26
N MET A 239 -18.92 10.28 20.15
CA MET A 239 -17.55 10.75 20.01
C MET A 239 -17.33 12.08 20.74
N GLU A 240 -16.20 12.21 21.43
CA GLU A 240 -15.85 13.48 22.09
C GLU A 240 -15.33 14.54 21.10
N GLY A 241 -14.51 14.09 20.14
CA GLY A 241 -13.95 14.89 19.05
C GLY A 241 -14.64 14.59 17.71
N THR A 242 -14.59 15.56 16.80
CA THR A 242 -15.07 15.37 15.43
C THR A 242 -14.12 14.43 14.67
N PRO A 243 -14.61 13.34 14.06
CA PRO A 243 -13.80 12.47 13.22
C PRO A 243 -13.32 13.26 12.00
N PHE A 244 -12.01 13.27 11.75
CA PHE A 244 -11.38 14.05 10.68
C PHE A 244 -10.88 13.20 9.51
N CYS A 245 -10.35 12.02 9.80
CA CYS A 245 -9.85 11.09 8.78
C CYS A 245 -10.29 9.66 9.09
N LEU A 246 -10.61 8.88 8.06
CA LEU A 246 -11.04 7.49 8.16
C LEU A 246 -10.08 6.54 7.43
N ASP A 247 -9.92 5.34 7.96
CA ASP A 247 -9.24 4.23 7.30
C ASP A 247 -9.93 2.91 7.64
N TYR A 248 -9.91 1.98 6.69
CA TYR A 248 -10.52 0.67 6.84
C TYR A 248 -9.55 -0.40 6.34
N TRP A 249 -9.33 -1.39 7.19
CA TRP A 249 -8.56 -2.57 6.85
C TRP A 249 -9.38 -3.82 7.15
N PHE A 250 -9.23 -4.85 6.33
CA PHE A 250 -9.75 -6.19 6.61
C PHE A 250 -8.66 -7.20 6.29
N ASP A 251 -8.69 -8.33 6.98
CA ASP A 251 -7.75 -9.41 6.76
C ASP A 251 -8.05 -10.11 5.41
N PRO A 252 -7.10 -10.14 4.46
CA PRO A 252 -7.28 -10.83 3.18
C PRO A 252 -7.51 -12.34 3.33
N GLU A 253 -6.99 -12.96 4.39
CA GLU A 253 -7.18 -14.39 4.68
C GLU A 253 -8.50 -14.65 5.40
N ASN A 254 -8.89 -13.74 6.31
CA ASN A 254 -10.14 -13.81 7.06
C ASN A 254 -10.97 -12.51 6.95
N PRO A 255 -11.81 -12.34 5.92
CA PRO A 255 -12.55 -11.09 5.69
C PRO A 255 -13.52 -10.67 6.81
N ASP A 256 -13.81 -11.56 7.76
CA ASP A 256 -14.60 -11.25 8.96
C ASP A 256 -13.83 -10.41 9.98
N ASP A 257 -12.51 -10.55 10.02
CA ASP A 257 -11.64 -9.73 10.85
C ASP A 257 -11.35 -8.41 10.13
N ALA A 258 -11.92 -7.33 10.66
CA ALA A 258 -11.76 -6.00 10.08
C ALA A 258 -11.60 -4.91 11.13
N ILE A 259 -11.07 -3.77 10.69
CA ILE A 259 -10.74 -2.64 11.54
C ILE A 259 -11.22 -1.37 10.84
N LEU A 260 -12.16 -0.67 11.47
CA LEU A 260 -12.48 0.72 11.11
C LEU A 260 -11.74 1.63 12.09
N SER A 261 -10.86 2.47 11.56
CA SER A 261 -10.08 3.41 12.36
C SER A 261 -10.28 4.85 11.89
N TRP A 262 -10.18 5.79 12.83
CA TRP A 262 -10.28 7.21 12.52
C TRP A 262 -9.44 8.06 13.45
N GLY A 263 -9.00 9.20 12.94
CA GLY A 263 -8.40 10.26 13.73
C GLY A 263 -9.41 11.36 14.01
N ASP A 264 -9.35 11.98 15.18
CA ASP A 264 -10.21 13.12 15.54
C ASP A 264 -9.45 14.47 15.56
N VAL A 265 -10.21 15.56 15.70
CA VAL A 265 -9.67 16.93 15.87
C VAL A 265 -9.02 17.17 17.23
N LYS A 266 -9.11 16.24 18.19
CA LYS A 266 -8.43 16.34 19.49
C LYS A 266 -7.09 15.60 19.51
N GLY A 267 -6.69 15.01 18.38
CA GLY A 267 -5.44 14.26 18.25
C GLY A 267 -5.51 12.82 18.74
N ASN A 268 -6.72 12.30 18.96
CA ASN A 268 -6.94 10.89 19.27
C ASN A 268 -7.00 10.06 17.99
N VAL A 269 -6.62 8.80 18.14
CA VAL A 269 -6.81 7.72 17.18
C VAL A 269 -7.73 6.70 17.79
N HIS A 270 -8.80 6.39 17.08
CA HIS A 270 -9.84 5.46 17.48
C HIS A 270 -9.84 4.26 16.53
N ALA A 271 -10.18 3.09 17.06
CA ALA A 271 -10.34 1.88 16.26
C ALA A 271 -11.50 1.02 16.79
N ILE A 272 -12.33 0.55 15.89
CA ILE A 272 -13.30 -0.53 16.15
C ILE A 272 -12.79 -1.78 15.44
N PHE A 273 -12.61 -2.85 16.19
CA PHE A 273 -12.26 -4.18 15.66
C PHE A 273 -13.53 -5.01 15.54
N PHE A 274 -13.76 -5.53 14.35
CA PHE A 274 -14.85 -6.43 14.01
C PHE A 274 -14.33 -7.86 13.87
N ASN A 275 -15.11 -8.84 14.34
CA ASN A 275 -14.79 -10.27 14.23
C ASN A 275 -15.78 -11.04 13.32
N SER A 276 -16.73 -10.33 12.68
CA SER A 276 -17.79 -10.91 11.84
C SER A 276 -18.22 -9.93 10.74
N ALA A 277 -17.28 -9.14 10.23
CA ALA A 277 -17.54 -7.99 9.36
C ALA A 277 -18.28 -8.31 8.06
N LYS A 278 -18.24 -9.57 7.59
CA LYS A 278 -18.94 -10.03 6.39
C LYS A 278 -20.41 -10.29 6.64
N ILE A 279 -20.75 -10.81 7.82
CA ILE A 279 -22.12 -11.18 8.21
C ILE A 279 -22.85 -9.94 8.74
N ALA A 280 -22.27 -9.29 9.74
CA ALA A 280 -22.79 -8.06 10.33
C ALA A 280 -21.66 -7.32 11.04
N LEU A 281 -21.50 -6.01 10.76
CA LEU A 281 -20.51 -5.19 11.47
C LEU A 281 -20.81 -5.14 12.97
N ILE A 282 -22.09 -4.95 13.33
CA ILE A 282 -22.53 -4.84 14.73
C ILE A 282 -23.84 -5.62 14.85
N GLU A 283 -23.85 -6.68 15.68
CA GLU A 283 -25.05 -7.47 15.95
C GLU A 283 -26.08 -6.63 16.70
N ARG A 284 -27.34 -6.68 16.26
CA ARG A 284 -28.44 -6.00 16.96
C ARG A 284 -28.69 -6.72 18.29
N PRO A 285 -28.83 -6.00 19.43
CA PRO A 285 -29.26 -6.64 20.66
C PRO A 285 -30.63 -7.29 20.44
N ALA A 286 -30.78 -8.56 20.82
CA ALA A 286 -31.96 -9.39 20.57
C ALA A 286 -33.30 -8.86 21.16
N GLN A 287 -33.29 -7.71 21.85
CA GLN A 287 -34.44 -7.16 22.60
C GLN A 287 -35.10 -5.91 22.00
N LYS A 288 -34.68 -5.40 20.83
CA LYS A 288 -35.37 -4.27 20.18
C LYS A 288 -36.13 -4.71 18.93
N THR A 289 -37.40 -5.07 19.12
CA THR A 289 -38.46 -5.07 18.09
C THR A 289 -38.81 -3.64 17.71
N THR A 290 -37.88 -2.93 17.08
CA THR A 290 -38.16 -1.62 16.50
C THR A 290 -38.06 -1.73 14.99
N ASN A 291 -39.11 -1.32 14.26
CA ASN A 291 -39.14 -1.13 12.80
C ASN A 291 -38.19 0.00 12.33
N ALA A 292 -37.09 0.26 13.07
CA ALA A 292 -36.11 1.26 12.71
C ALA A 292 -35.35 0.81 11.48
N GLU A 293 -35.35 1.64 10.44
CA GLU A 293 -34.63 1.40 9.18
C GLU A 293 -33.12 1.21 9.40
N TYR A 294 -32.58 1.75 10.50
CA TYR A 294 -31.16 1.71 10.83
C TYR A 294 -30.88 1.49 12.33
N THR A 295 -29.62 1.18 12.68
CA THR A 295 -29.17 0.94 14.05
C THR A 295 -28.25 2.05 14.56
N THR A 296 -28.67 2.78 15.59
CA THR A 296 -27.81 3.74 16.30
C THR A 296 -26.96 3.01 17.34
N VAL A 297 -25.66 3.22 17.32
CA VAL A 297 -24.69 2.57 18.20
C VAL A 297 -23.87 3.62 18.94
N GLN A 298 -23.92 3.57 20.27
CA GLN A 298 -23.10 4.40 21.13
C GLN A 298 -21.70 3.79 21.25
N LEU A 299 -20.64 4.58 21.06
CA LEU A 299 -19.27 4.10 21.22
C LEU A 299 -18.98 3.56 22.64
N ALA A 300 -19.58 4.16 23.66
CA ALA A 300 -19.48 3.68 25.04
C ALA A 300 -20.00 2.25 25.21
N ASP A 301 -21.05 1.86 24.45
CA ASP A 301 -21.58 0.50 24.50
C ASP A 301 -20.62 -0.52 23.90
N ILE A 302 -19.91 -0.14 22.82
CA ILE A 302 -18.85 -0.99 22.23
C ILE A 302 -17.67 -1.09 23.20
N ALA A 303 -17.26 0.02 23.83
CA ALA A 303 -16.19 0.05 24.81
C ALA A 303 -16.48 -0.82 26.04
N ASN A 304 -17.74 -0.85 26.49
CA ASN A 304 -18.21 -1.68 27.60
C ASN A 304 -18.39 -3.17 27.23
N GLY A 305 -18.19 -3.54 25.97
CA GLY A 305 -18.33 -4.92 25.51
C GLY A 305 -19.78 -5.40 25.37
N ASN A 306 -20.73 -4.49 25.13
CA ASN A 306 -22.14 -4.82 24.94
C ASN A 306 -22.41 -5.54 23.61
N TYR A 307 -21.47 -5.44 22.65
CA TYR A 307 -21.54 -6.09 21.34
C TYR A 307 -20.56 -7.25 21.27
N LYS A 308 -21.01 -8.41 20.79
CA LYS A 308 -20.19 -9.65 20.76
C LYS A 308 -19.13 -9.61 19.65
N ASN A 309 -19.45 -8.98 18.54
CA ASN A 309 -18.66 -8.97 17.30
C ASN A 309 -17.87 -7.68 17.09
N ALA A 310 -17.88 -6.76 18.06
CA ALA A 310 -17.19 -5.47 17.99
C ALA A 310 -16.49 -5.13 19.30
N SER A 311 -15.27 -4.61 19.21
CA SER A 311 -14.53 -4.05 20.35
C SER A 311 -13.92 -2.70 19.97
N TYR A 312 -13.69 -1.84 20.96
CA TYR A 312 -13.25 -0.47 20.75
C TYR A 312 -11.96 -0.16 21.51
N ALA A 313 -11.04 0.52 20.85
CA ALA A 313 -9.84 1.08 21.45
C ALA A 313 -9.65 2.54 21.03
N THR A 314 -9.04 3.31 21.92
CA THR A 314 -8.67 4.70 21.69
C THR A 314 -7.26 4.95 22.22
N TYR A 315 -6.53 5.85 21.57
CA TYR A 315 -5.20 6.27 21.98
C TYR A 315 -4.99 7.74 21.65
N HIS A 316 -4.52 8.51 22.63
CA HIS A 316 -4.17 9.90 22.42
C HIS A 316 -2.78 9.99 21.78
N ALA A 317 -2.75 10.22 20.46
CA ALA A 317 -1.52 10.21 19.67
C ALA A 317 -0.87 11.59 19.56
N HIS A 318 -1.67 12.64 19.40
CA HIS A 318 -1.21 13.95 18.98
C HIS A 318 -1.76 15.07 19.86
N GLY A 319 -1.00 16.17 20.00
CA GLY A 319 -1.50 17.39 20.63
C GLY A 319 -2.42 18.24 19.74
N GLU A 320 -2.46 17.93 18.44
CA GLU A 320 -3.20 18.63 17.40
C GLU A 320 -4.02 17.64 16.56
N TRP A 321 -4.80 18.14 15.59
CA TRP A 321 -5.70 17.32 14.78
C TRP A 321 -4.97 16.14 14.11
N THR A 322 -5.53 14.94 14.20
CA THR A 322 -5.03 13.77 13.48
C THR A 322 -5.36 13.91 12.00
N ARG A 323 -4.35 14.16 11.16
CA ARG A 323 -4.50 14.46 9.72
C ARG A 323 -4.79 13.22 8.89
N LYS A 324 -4.16 12.11 9.22
CA LYS A 324 -4.35 10.81 8.57
C LYS A 324 -4.06 9.71 9.57
N VAL A 325 -4.80 8.61 9.47
CA VAL A 325 -4.55 7.35 10.18
C VAL A 325 -4.51 6.22 9.16
N LYS A 326 -3.71 5.20 9.41
CA LYS A 326 -3.69 3.96 8.63
C LYS A 326 -3.35 2.78 9.53
N TYR A 327 -4.10 1.68 9.43
CA TYR A 327 -3.66 0.43 10.06
C TYR A 327 -2.68 -0.30 9.13
N VAL A 328 -1.51 -0.65 9.66
CA VAL A 328 -0.46 -1.36 8.92
C VAL A 328 -0.33 -2.78 9.46
N GLU A 329 -0.91 -3.73 8.74
CA GLU A 329 -0.94 -5.15 9.10
C GLU A 329 0.45 -5.75 9.31
N HIS A 330 1.41 -5.49 8.41
CA HIS A 330 2.75 -6.07 8.52
C HIS A 330 3.51 -5.64 9.79
N LEU A 331 3.19 -4.45 10.31
CA LEU A 331 3.75 -3.92 11.54
C LEU A 331 2.83 -4.17 12.74
N GLU A 332 1.60 -4.64 12.51
CA GLU A 332 0.54 -4.76 13.51
C GLU A 332 0.38 -3.46 14.34
N CYS A 333 0.39 -2.31 13.66
CA CYS A 333 0.32 -1.00 14.31
C CYS A 333 -0.57 -0.01 13.56
N PHE A 334 -1.11 0.96 14.28
CA PHE A 334 -1.71 2.16 13.70
C PHE A 334 -0.62 3.20 13.51
N VAL A 335 -0.52 3.73 12.30
CA VAL A 335 0.31 4.89 11.99
C VAL A 335 -0.61 6.09 11.85
N SER A 336 -0.29 7.18 12.53
CA SER A 336 -1.04 8.43 12.43
C SER A 336 -0.11 9.62 12.30
N CYS A 337 -0.58 10.68 11.64
CA CYS A 337 0.19 11.91 11.48
C CYS A 337 -0.58 13.16 11.89
N SER A 338 0.15 14.19 12.29
CA SER A 338 -0.40 15.49 12.68
C SER A 338 0.54 16.63 12.27
N THR A 339 0.00 17.85 12.28
CA THR A 339 0.76 19.10 12.11
C THR A 339 1.47 19.55 13.40
N ASP A 340 1.37 18.80 14.49
CA ASP A 340 2.22 18.98 15.67
C ASP A 340 3.65 18.48 15.39
N ALA A 341 4.66 19.28 15.72
CA ALA A 341 6.05 18.94 15.46
C ALA A 341 6.56 17.79 16.34
N LYS A 342 6.12 17.72 17.60
CA LYS A 342 6.59 16.71 18.57
C LYS A 342 6.03 15.33 18.29
N THR A 343 4.79 15.28 17.82
CA THR A 343 4.06 14.05 17.51
C THR A 343 3.76 13.95 16.02
N ALA A 344 4.63 14.45 15.15
CA ALA A 344 4.31 14.60 13.73
C ALA A 344 3.90 13.27 13.04
N LEU A 345 4.54 12.17 13.44
CA LEU A 345 4.15 10.81 13.09
C LEU A 345 4.19 9.94 14.35
N VAL A 346 3.18 9.10 14.56
CA VAL A 346 3.06 8.24 15.74
C VAL A 346 2.73 6.83 15.32
N PHE A 347 3.41 5.87 15.95
CA PHE A 347 3.17 4.44 15.78
C PHE A 347 2.55 3.88 17.07
N ALA A 348 1.25 3.57 17.02
CA ALA A 348 0.54 2.92 18.11
C ALA A 348 0.49 1.41 17.83
N TRP A 349 1.38 0.66 18.47
CA TRP A 349 1.53 -0.78 18.30
C TRP A 349 0.38 -1.52 18.98
N LEU A 350 -0.14 -2.54 18.31
CA LEU A 350 -1.15 -3.39 18.91
C LEU A 350 -0.49 -4.32 19.93
N GLU A 351 -0.98 -4.30 21.17
CA GLU A 351 -0.64 -5.29 22.16
C GLU A 351 -1.39 -6.59 21.83
N LYS A 352 -0.64 -7.64 21.51
CA LYS A 352 -1.15 -9.01 21.48
C LYS A 352 -1.47 -9.43 22.91
N SER A 353 -2.61 -9.01 23.44
CA SER A 353 -3.13 -9.64 24.64
C SER A 353 -3.60 -11.04 24.24
N GLY A 354 -2.92 -12.07 24.75
CA GLY A 354 -3.39 -13.46 24.65
C GLY A 354 -4.64 -13.75 25.50
N LEU A 355 -5.25 -12.70 26.07
CA LEU A 355 -6.43 -12.77 26.91
C LEU A 355 -7.67 -12.73 26.02
N THR A 356 -8.11 -13.91 25.63
CA THR A 356 -9.52 -14.13 25.26
C THR A 356 -10.37 -13.90 26.52
N VAL A 357 -10.92 -12.69 26.67
CA VAL A 357 -11.83 -12.41 27.79
C VAL A 357 -13.16 -13.09 27.47
N ARG A 358 -13.55 -14.08 28.29
CA ARG A 358 -14.94 -14.54 28.34
C ARG A 358 -15.76 -13.35 28.84
N ASN A 359 -16.64 -12.82 28.00
CA ASN A 359 -17.51 -11.73 28.38
C ASN A 359 -18.41 -12.22 29.54
N PRO A 360 -18.26 -11.72 30.78
CA PRO A 360 -18.97 -12.24 31.95
C PRO A 360 -20.48 -12.02 31.86
N ASN A 361 -20.94 -11.15 30.95
CA ASN A 361 -22.35 -10.85 30.71
C ASN A 361 -23.03 -11.79 29.70
N ILE A 362 -22.29 -12.71 29.05
CA ILE A 362 -22.84 -13.68 28.10
C ILE A 362 -22.94 -15.04 28.81
N VAL A 363 -23.88 -15.13 29.75
CA VAL A 363 -24.21 -16.37 30.44
C VAL A 363 -25.18 -17.16 29.55
N ARG A 364 -24.71 -18.25 28.93
CA ARG A 364 -25.46 -19.28 28.15
C ARG A 364 -25.43 -19.16 26.63
N ASP A 365 -24.25 -19.21 26.02
CA ASP A 365 -24.17 -19.83 24.69
C ASP A 365 -22.94 -20.73 24.57
N ARG A 366 -23.12 -21.92 23.99
CA ARG A 366 -22.13 -23.02 23.93
C ARG A 366 -21.07 -22.80 22.84
N SER A 367 -21.15 -21.70 22.10
CA SER A 367 -20.18 -21.26 21.12
C SER A 367 -19.09 -20.44 21.80
N ASN A 368 -17.85 -20.96 21.80
CA ASN A 368 -16.68 -20.25 22.32
C ASN A 368 -16.35 -19.02 21.46
N TYR A 369 -17.12 -17.94 21.58
CA TYR A 369 -16.76 -16.64 21.02
C TYR A 369 -15.78 -15.95 21.97
N SER A 370 -14.49 -16.00 21.65
CA SER A 370 -13.47 -15.22 22.34
C SER A 370 -13.36 -13.84 21.71
N ILE A 371 -13.69 -12.78 22.47
CA ILE A 371 -13.37 -11.41 22.07
C ILE A 371 -11.87 -11.22 22.35
N ARG A 372 -11.07 -11.04 21.28
CA ARG A 372 -9.67 -10.62 21.42
C ARG A 372 -9.68 -9.14 21.81
N VAL A 373 -9.49 -8.86 23.10
CA VAL A 373 -9.32 -7.48 23.57
C VAL A 373 -7.95 -7.00 23.09
N ARG A 374 -7.97 -6.16 22.07
CA ARG A 374 -6.76 -5.54 21.52
C ARG A 374 -6.54 -4.20 22.21
N ARG A 375 -5.42 -4.07 22.94
CA ARG A 375 -4.96 -2.80 23.53
C ARG A 375 -3.83 -2.21 22.70
N LEU A 376 -3.55 -0.92 22.84
CA LEU A 376 -2.42 -0.28 22.20
C LEU A 376 -1.28 -0.18 23.22
N ARG A 377 -0.07 -0.59 22.84
CA ARG A 377 1.11 -0.55 23.73
C ARG A 377 1.44 0.89 24.09
N GLU A 378 1.59 1.16 25.38
CA GLU A 378 2.08 2.43 25.90
C GLU A 378 3.61 2.51 25.71
N GLY A 379 4.03 2.85 24.49
CA GLY A 379 5.41 3.21 24.17
C GLY A 379 5.38 4.30 23.10
N ARG A 380 5.83 5.51 23.43
CA ARG A 380 5.82 6.66 22.50
C ARG A 380 6.85 6.46 21.39
N ASN A 381 6.46 5.74 20.35
CA ASN A 381 7.19 5.65 19.08
C ASN A 381 6.75 6.82 18.19
N THR A 382 7.21 8.01 18.56
CA THR A 382 6.90 9.28 17.91
C THR A 382 8.08 9.79 17.09
N VAL A 383 7.80 10.38 15.93
CA VAL A 383 8.79 11.02 15.08
C VAL A 383 8.63 12.53 15.16
N TYR A 384 9.75 13.22 15.46
CA TYR A 384 9.81 14.67 15.41
C TYR A 384 10.06 15.13 13.97
N ILE A 385 9.18 16.00 13.47
CA ILE A 385 9.35 16.70 12.19
C ILE A 385 8.97 18.15 12.41
N GLU A 386 9.89 19.05 12.09
CA GLU A 386 9.64 20.49 12.14
C GLU A 386 8.38 20.86 11.33
N GLN A 387 7.48 21.66 11.90
CA GLN A 387 6.18 22.07 11.34
C GLN A 387 5.16 20.92 11.11
N GLY A 388 5.49 19.68 11.41
CA GLY A 388 4.59 18.53 11.33
C GLY A 388 4.40 17.95 9.93
N VAL A 389 3.42 17.05 9.79
CA VAL A 389 3.15 16.23 8.60
C VAL A 389 1.69 16.35 8.17
N ASN A 390 1.46 16.58 6.88
CA ASN A 390 0.11 16.67 6.31
C ASN A 390 -0.47 15.30 5.93
N SER A 391 0.38 14.39 5.46
CA SER A 391 -0.03 13.07 4.99
C SER A 391 1.16 12.11 5.01
N PHE A 392 0.89 10.82 4.99
CA PHE A 392 1.91 9.79 4.84
C PHE A 392 1.37 8.62 4.02
N ASP A 393 2.27 7.76 3.55
CA ASP A 393 1.92 6.46 3.01
C ASP A 393 2.97 5.41 3.41
N TYR A 394 2.57 4.14 3.41
CA TYR A 394 3.42 3.00 3.76
C TYR A 394 3.51 2.03 2.59
N SER A 395 4.73 1.60 2.28
CA SER A 395 4.98 0.53 1.32
C SER A 395 5.51 -0.72 2.01
N ARG A 396 4.77 -1.84 1.85
CA ARG A 396 5.16 -3.17 2.33
C ARG A 396 6.41 -3.68 1.61
N ASN A 397 6.50 -3.44 0.30
CA ASN A 397 7.60 -3.94 -0.55
C ASN A 397 8.96 -3.36 -0.17
N PHE A 398 9.01 -2.07 0.17
CA PHE A 398 10.25 -1.39 0.56
C PHE A 398 10.42 -1.30 2.07
N ASN A 399 9.40 -1.69 2.83
CA ASN A 399 9.28 -1.45 4.26
C ASN A 399 9.62 0.00 4.66
N LEU A 400 9.06 0.96 3.94
CA LEU A 400 9.31 2.40 4.12
C LEU A 400 8.00 3.16 4.29
N ILE A 401 8.07 4.22 5.09
CA ILE A 401 7.03 5.22 5.24
C ILE A 401 7.51 6.51 4.59
N ALA A 402 6.72 7.04 3.66
CA ALA A 402 6.94 8.36 3.10
C ALA A 402 6.05 9.36 3.81
N THR A 403 6.62 10.45 4.33
CA THR A 403 5.88 11.53 4.99
C THR A 403 5.90 12.80 4.16
N ALA A 404 4.74 13.40 3.93
CA ALA A 404 4.58 14.72 3.32
C ALA A 404 4.73 15.80 4.40
N GLY A 405 5.95 16.32 4.55
CA GLY A 405 6.28 17.32 5.56
C GLY A 405 5.70 18.68 5.25
N ALA A 406 5.20 19.36 6.29
CA ALA A 406 4.80 20.76 6.17
C ALA A 406 6.00 21.68 5.86
N ASN A 407 7.21 21.24 6.24
CA ASN A 407 8.52 21.84 6.00
C ASN A 407 9.08 21.63 4.58
N TYR A 408 8.22 21.34 3.59
CA TYR A 408 8.54 21.27 2.16
C TYR A 408 9.37 20.05 1.75
N GLN A 409 9.63 19.13 2.67
CA GLN A 409 10.42 17.93 2.42
C GLN A 409 9.54 16.70 2.44
N VAL A 410 9.86 15.74 1.57
CA VAL A 410 9.35 14.37 1.70
C VAL A 410 10.43 13.54 2.36
N ARG A 411 10.12 12.90 3.50
CA ARG A 411 11.07 12.04 4.21
C ARG A 411 10.66 10.59 4.11
N LEU A 412 11.65 9.73 3.95
CA LEU A 412 11.51 8.28 3.95
C LEU A 412 12.00 7.75 5.30
N TRP A 413 11.19 6.92 5.94
CA TRP A 413 11.45 6.39 7.27
C TRP A 413 11.39 4.86 7.26
N ASN A 414 12.34 4.23 7.95
CA ASN A 414 12.20 2.83 8.33
C ASN A 414 11.33 2.76 9.60
N PRO A 415 10.22 2.00 9.61
CA PRO A 415 9.34 1.89 10.79
C PRO A 415 10.05 1.34 12.04
N PHE A 416 11.16 0.62 11.87
CA PHE A 416 11.95 0.07 12.98
C PHE A 416 13.06 1.01 13.48
N VAL A 417 13.40 2.06 12.72
CA VAL A 417 14.45 3.03 13.07
C VAL A 417 13.92 4.45 12.91
N LEU A 418 13.35 4.99 13.98
CA LEU A 418 12.67 6.30 13.99
C LEU A 418 13.57 7.48 14.35
N SER A 419 14.83 7.23 14.73
CA SER A 419 15.76 8.27 15.19
C SER A 419 16.21 9.22 14.07
N LYS A 420 16.27 8.72 12.83
CA LYS A 420 16.64 9.50 11.66
C LYS A 420 15.91 9.00 10.41
N PRO A 421 15.59 9.89 9.46
CA PRO A 421 15.04 9.46 8.18
C PRO A 421 16.11 8.70 7.38
N ASN A 422 15.68 7.67 6.65
CA ASN A 422 16.51 6.93 5.70
C ASN A 422 16.89 7.77 4.48
N GLY A 423 16.03 8.74 4.14
CA GLY A 423 16.22 9.62 2.99
C GLY A 423 15.37 10.87 3.12
N THR A 424 15.89 11.98 2.59
CA THR A 424 15.15 13.25 2.52
C THR A 424 15.13 13.71 1.07
N LEU A 425 13.93 13.72 0.48
CA LEU A 425 13.67 14.13 -0.88
C LEU A 425 13.39 15.63 -0.88
N ILE A 426 14.36 16.40 -1.37
CA ILE A 426 14.37 17.86 -1.30
C ILE A 426 14.06 18.45 -2.67
N GLY A 427 13.16 19.44 -2.67
CA GLY A 427 13.06 20.39 -3.77
C GLY A 427 11.67 20.97 -4.02
N HIS A 428 10.63 20.51 -3.31
CA HIS A 428 9.38 21.27 -3.27
C HIS A 428 9.62 22.65 -2.66
N MET A 429 8.90 23.66 -3.16
CA MET A 429 9.07 25.05 -2.73
C MET A 429 8.04 25.49 -1.69
N ARG A 430 7.04 24.64 -1.44
CA ARG A 430 5.97 24.86 -0.45
C ARG A 430 5.59 23.54 0.22
N SER A 431 4.70 23.65 1.21
CA SER A 431 4.18 22.54 2.03
C SER A 431 3.72 21.38 1.16
N VAL A 432 4.25 20.18 1.42
CA VAL A 432 3.83 18.96 0.72
C VAL A 432 2.50 18.51 1.32
N LEU A 433 1.47 18.41 0.50
CA LEU A 433 0.11 18.10 0.93
C LEU A 433 -0.13 16.59 0.96
N PHE A 434 0.32 15.88 -0.08
CA PHE A 434 0.09 14.45 -0.25
C PHE A 434 1.34 13.73 -0.72
N VAL A 435 1.43 12.46 -0.33
CA VAL A 435 2.47 11.52 -0.76
C VAL A 435 1.85 10.14 -0.94
N GLN A 436 2.27 9.42 -1.97
CA GLN A 436 1.77 8.07 -2.27
C GLN A 436 2.87 7.24 -2.94
N PHE A 437 2.97 5.97 -2.56
CA PHE A 437 3.88 5.03 -3.22
C PHE A 437 3.26 4.46 -4.50
N ILE A 438 4.09 4.33 -5.53
CA ILE A 438 3.85 3.47 -6.69
C ILE A 438 4.62 2.17 -6.45
N HIS A 439 3.94 1.18 -5.83
CA HIS A 439 4.58 -0.06 -5.41
C HIS A 439 5.22 -0.85 -6.55
N SER A 440 4.65 -0.79 -7.76
CA SER A 440 5.11 -1.55 -8.93
C SER A 440 6.40 -1.04 -9.55
N ARG A 441 6.78 0.23 -9.28
CA ARG A 441 7.95 0.89 -9.90
C ARG A 441 9.00 1.37 -8.91
N GLY A 442 8.76 1.20 -7.61
CA GLY A 442 9.68 1.74 -6.60
C GLY A 442 9.74 3.26 -6.60
N GLN A 443 8.63 3.93 -6.89
CA GLN A 443 8.56 5.38 -7.00
C GLN A 443 7.62 5.96 -5.94
N VAL A 444 7.83 7.25 -5.62
CA VAL A 444 6.94 8.03 -4.75
C VAL A 444 6.41 9.22 -5.53
N ILE A 445 5.10 9.40 -5.56
CA ILE A 445 4.47 10.64 -6.00
C ILE A 445 4.31 11.54 -4.79
N SER A 446 4.63 12.81 -4.96
CA SER A 446 4.36 13.84 -3.97
C SER A 446 3.73 15.06 -4.63
N PHE A 447 2.80 15.68 -3.92
CA PHE A 447 2.07 16.87 -4.36
C PHE A 447 2.22 17.99 -3.34
N SER A 448 2.61 19.17 -3.80
CA SER A 448 2.80 20.34 -2.95
C SER A 448 1.83 21.47 -3.26
N LYS A 449 1.67 22.38 -2.29
CA LYS A 449 0.93 23.64 -2.42
C LYS A 449 1.52 24.55 -3.52
N ASP A 450 2.73 24.27 -4.00
CA ASP A 450 3.30 24.92 -5.19
C ASP A 450 2.63 24.51 -6.52
N LYS A 451 1.64 23.59 -6.47
CA LYS A 451 0.90 23.05 -7.63
C LYS A 451 1.79 22.21 -8.55
N ILE A 452 2.88 21.66 -8.02
CA ILE A 452 3.80 20.79 -8.73
C ILE A 452 3.67 19.37 -8.19
N LEU A 453 3.55 18.42 -9.12
CA LEU A 453 3.69 17.01 -8.84
C LEU A 453 5.16 16.61 -9.07
N ARG A 454 5.73 15.86 -8.14
CA ARG A 454 7.07 15.29 -8.29
C ARG A 454 7.03 13.79 -8.12
N ILE A 455 7.77 13.11 -8.99
CA ILE A 455 7.99 11.68 -8.96
C ILE A 455 9.42 11.46 -8.53
N TRP A 456 9.59 10.67 -7.48
CA TRP A 456 10.87 10.37 -6.88
C TRP A 456 11.17 8.89 -7.02
N ASP A 457 12.43 8.57 -7.22
CA ASP A 457 12.94 7.22 -7.07
C ASP A 457 13.18 6.92 -5.59
N VAL A 458 12.71 5.78 -5.08
CA VAL A 458 12.89 5.42 -3.67
C VAL A 458 14.33 5.03 -3.36
N GLN A 459 15.00 4.33 -4.28
CA GLN A 459 16.33 3.75 -4.07
C GLN A 459 17.43 4.80 -4.24
N LEU A 460 17.37 5.55 -5.34
CA LEU A 460 18.30 6.60 -5.70
C LEU A 460 18.00 7.92 -4.97
N GLN A 461 16.79 8.07 -4.43
CA GLN A 461 16.33 9.27 -3.71
C GLN A 461 16.42 10.57 -4.55
N ILE A 462 16.35 10.43 -5.87
CA ILE A 462 16.38 11.55 -6.82
C ILE A 462 14.99 11.87 -7.36
N CYS A 463 14.78 13.11 -7.78
CA CYS A 463 13.57 13.51 -8.49
C CYS A 463 13.70 13.04 -9.95
N LEU A 464 12.90 12.05 -10.35
CA LEU A 464 12.82 11.56 -11.73
C LEU A 464 12.07 12.54 -12.63
N GLN A 465 10.97 13.11 -12.14
CA GLN A 465 10.12 13.97 -12.95
C GLN A 465 9.47 15.09 -12.14
N ARG A 466 9.44 16.27 -12.76
CA ARG A 466 8.72 17.44 -12.27
C ARG A 466 7.59 17.77 -13.24
N LEU A 467 6.37 17.69 -12.73
CA LEU A 467 5.14 17.92 -13.47
C LEU A 467 4.51 19.24 -13.00
N ALA A 468 4.70 20.29 -13.80
CA ALA A 468 4.16 21.62 -13.56
C ALA A 468 3.05 21.95 -14.59
N ASN A 469 2.17 22.90 -14.24
CA ASN A 469 1.09 23.40 -15.12
C ASN A 469 0.06 22.35 -15.59
N ILE A 470 -0.01 21.18 -14.95
CA ILE A 470 -1.05 20.17 -15.26
C ILE A 470 -2.43 20.64 -14.82
N PHE A 471 -2.50 21.40 -13.74
CA PHE A 471 -3.77 21.87 -13.19
C PHE A 471 -4.15 23.22 -13.79
N PRO A 472 -5.41 23.39 -14.23
CA PRO A 472 -5.89 24.69 -14.67
C PRO A 472 -5.68 25.72 -13.55
N ARG A 473 -5.19 26.90 -13.90
CA ARG A 473 -5.05 28.00 -12.94
C ARG A 473 -6.44 28.27 -12.36
N GLY A 474 -6.61 28.01 -11.06
CA GLY A 474 -7.84 28.37 -10.35
C GLY A 474 -8.12 29.88 -10.46
N PRO A 475 -9.32 30.34 -10.05
CA PRO A 475 -9.74 31.74 -10.16
C PRO A 475 -8.80 32.74 -9.46
N GLU A 476 -7.94 32.27 -8.55
CA GLU A 476 -6.90 33.08 -7.89
C GLU A 476 -5.79 33.58 -8.84
N GLY A 477 -5.68 33.05 -10.05
CA GLY A 477 -4.70 33.47 -11.05
C GLY A 477 -5.17 34.58 -12.01
N LYS A 478 -6.31 35.23 -11.73
CA LYS A 478 -6.86 36.37 -12.49
C LYS A 478 -6.93 37.67 -11.66
N LYS A 479 -6.09 37.81 -10.65
CA LYS A 479 -5.94 39.08 -9.92
C LYS A 479 -4.65 39.76 -10.31
#